data_AF-A0AAW8F9Z6-F1
#
_entry.id   AF-A0AAW8F9Z6-F1
#
_cell.length_a   1.000
_cell.length_b   1.000
_cell.length_c   1.000
_cell.angle_alpha   90.00
_cell.angle_beta   90.00
_cell.angle_gamma   90.00
#
_symmetry.space_group_name_H-M   'P 1'
#
loop_
_entity.id
_entity.type
_entity.pdbx_description
1 polymer ?
#
loop_
_entity_poly.entity_id
_entity_poly.type
_entity_poly.pdbx_seq_one_letter_code
_entity_poly.pdbx_strand_id
1 'polypeptide(L)'
;MTSVKQALVVRWGWDGHVPVAATDRYVTALKADGYAVTVSGTLDSYLDEELLAATDLVVQCWTMGEITGPQAEGLSQAVGAGTGLAGWHGGIVDAFRAETRYQMMTDGQFVHHAREFTTFEVRPVPEKADHPVLAGGIKPFTVTTEQYYLHVDPAIEVLAVTGYGPDPDHPELLGTPVPVTWTRHWDAGRVFVTTLGHSLADLEVPEVDTMIRKGMHPEGHGMGDPLTERPIALRIGLVGAGQISGAYLRTLPALTHLSVTAVADLDAARAPAVAATVPGARATTVKAVRGRRRRPRPQPDRPRRPRRGRPCRDRRRQARLRREAPGRDHG
;
A
#
# COMPACT_ATOMS: atom_id res chain seq x y z
N MET A 1 11.81 24.53 -17.59
CA MET A 1 10.87 23.62 -18.28
C MET A 1 10.85 22.35 -17.45
N THR A 2 9.69 21.95 -16.93
CA THR A 2 9.54 20.61 -16.35
C THR A 2 9.77 19.60 -17.46
N SER A 3 10.61 18.58 -17.23
CA SER A 3 10.82 17.50 -18.19
C SER A 3 9.48 16.82 -18.48
N VAL A 4 9.28 16.39 -19.73
CA VAL A 4 8.10 15.62 -20.12
C VAL A 4 8.14 14.29 -19.37
N LYS A 5 7.04 13.96 -18.69
CA LYS A 5 6.96 12.70 -17.94
C LYS A 5 6.87 11.50 -18.87
N GLN A 6 7.49 10.39 -18.49
CA GLN A 6 7.50 9.16 -19.26
C GLN A 6 6.59 8.12 -18.60
N ALA A 7 5.72 7.50 -19.40
CA ALA A 7 4.94 6.35 -18.97
C ALA A 7 5.26 5.13 -19.83
N LEU A 8 5.51 4.00 -19.18
CA LEU A 8 5.68 2.69 -19.80
C LEU A 8 4.41 1.86 -19.59
N VAL A 9 3.68 1.56 -20.65
CA VAL A 9 2.53 0.67 -20.62
C VAL A 9 2.99 -0.72 -21.02
N VAL A 10 2.94 -1.68 -20.10
CA VAL A 10 3.32 -3.08 -20.36
C VAL A 10 2.07 -3.93 -20.43
N ARG A 11 1.78 -4.48 -21.61
CA ARG A 11 0.52 -5.16 -21.89
C ARG A 11 0.69 -6.46 -22.64
N TRP A 12 0.04 -7.51 -22.16
CA TRP A 12 -0.20 -8.76 -22.87
C TRP A 12 -1.11 -9.66 -22.00
N GLY A 13 -0.97 -10.97 -22.11
CA GLY A 13 -1.65 -11.93 -21.26
C GLY A 13 -2.90 -12.46 -21.93
N TRP A 14 -3.95 -12.68 -21.14
CA TRP A 14 -5.18 -13.29 -21.62
C TRP A 14 -6.10 -12.31 -22.35
N ASP A 15 -6.51 -12.67 -23.57
CA ASP A 15 -7.38 -11.86 -24.43
C ASP A 15 -8.76 -11.57 -23.83
N GLY A 16 -9.25 -12.43 -22.91
CA GLY A 16 -10.52 -12.21 -22.20
C GLY A 16 -10.53 -10.91 -21.38
N HIS A 17 -9.38 -10.45 -20.90
CA HIS A 17 -9.23 -9.17 -20.21
C HIS A 17 -8.90 -7.99 -21.16
N VAL A 18 -9.02 -8.19 -22.47
CA VAL A 18 -8.88 -7.18 -23.53
C VAL A 18 -7.68 -6.23 -23.35
N PRO A 19 -6.45 -6.74 -23.07
CA PRO A 19 -5.33 -5.92 -22.58
C PRO A 19 -4.94 -4.79 -23.52
N VAL A 20 -5.03 -5.00 -24.84
CA VAL A 20 -4.75 -3.97 -25.85
C VAL A 20 -5.79 -2.84 -25.78
N ALA A 21 -7.07 -3.15 -25.88
CA ALA A 21 -8.12 -2.13 -25.91
C ALA A 21 -8.24 -1.40 -24.56
N ALA A 22 -8.14 -2.14 -23.44
CA ALA A 22 -8.15 -1.57 -22.09
C ALA A 22 -7.02 -0.56 -21.89
N THR A 23 -5.81 -0.89 -22.31
CA THR A 23 -4.68 0.03 -22.18
C THR A 23 -4.70 1.16 -23.21
N ASP A 24 -5.21 0.97 -24.44
CA ASP A 24 -5.32 2.04 -25.44
C ASP A 24 -6.16 3.22 -24.93
N ARG A 25 -7.21 2.94 -24.14
CA ARG A 25 -7.99 3.95 -23.42
C ARG A 25 -7.11 4.82 -22.53
N TYR A 26 -6.27 4.20 -21.69
CA TYR A 26 -5.41 4.91 -20.74
C TYR A 26 -4.15 5.49 -21.37
N VAL A 27 -3.63 4.91 -22.46
CA VAL A 27 -2.60 5.55 -23.31
C VAL A 27 -3.12 6.88 -23.84
N THR A 28 -4.36 6.91 -24.33
CA THR A 28 -5.00 8.14 -24.82
C THR A 28 -5.13 9.18 -23.70
N ALA A 29 -5.55 8.75 -22.50
CA ALA A 29 -5.64 9.60 -21.32
C ALA A 29 -4.27 10.18 -20.93
N LEU A 30 -3.26 9.33 -20.74
CA LEU A 30 -1.91 9.75 -20.32
C LEU A 30 -1.27 10.73 -21.31
N LYS A 31 -1.46 10.51 -22.63
CA LYS A 31 -1.00 11.45 -23.65
C LYS A 31 -1.70 12.81 -23.53
N ALA A 32 -3.01 12.82 -23.26
CA ALA A 32 -3.76 14.06 -23.01
C ALA A 32 -3.28 14.78 -21.74
N ASP A 33 -2.81 14.02 -20.74
CA ASP A 33 -2.21 14.53 -19.50
C ASP A 33 -0.72 14.92 -19.66
N GLY A 34 -0.16 14.83 -20.87
CA GLY A 34 1.18 15.30 -21.21
C GLY A 34 2.31 14.30 -21.00
N TYR A 35 2.01 13.02 -20.78
CA TYR A 35 3.03 11.96 -20.77
C TYR A 35 3.49 11.63 -22.19
N ALA A 36 4.80 11.41 -22.34
CA ALA A 36 5.32 10.59 -23.43
C ALA A 36 5.11 9.12 -23.07
N VAL A 37 4.40 8.38 -23.92
CA VAL A 37 3.96 7.01 -23.61
C VAL A 37 4.64 6.01 -24.53
N THR A 38 5.36 5.07 -23.94
CA THR A 38 5.92 3.88 -24.59
C THR A 38 5.03 2.69 -24.28
N VAL A 39 4.67 1.90 -25.29
CA VAL A 39 3.87 0.68 -25.13
C VAL A 39 4.75 -0.53 -25.44
N SER A 40 4.82 -1.47 -24.51
CA SER A 40 5.55 -2.72 -24.65
C SER A 40 4.60 -3.92 -24.64
N GLY A 41 4.78 -4.81 -25.62
CA GLY A 41 4.16 -6.13 -25.68
C GLY A 41 5.00 -7.24 -25.05
N THR A 42 6.12 -6.90 -24.40
CA THR A 42 7.05 -7.85 -23.77
C THR A 42 7.48 -7.39 -22.38
N LEU A 43 7.70 -8.36 -21.49
CA LEU A 43 8.27 -8.15 -20.16
C LEU A 43 9.76 -7.80 -20.20
N ASP A 44 10.43 -7.96 -21.35
CA ASP A 44 11.84 -7.59 -21.49
C ASP A 44 12.08 -6.08 -21.35
N SER A 45 11.02 -5.27 -21.44
CA SER A 45 11.08 -3.86 -21.02
C SER A 45 11.49 -3.67 -19.56
N TYR A 46 11.31 -4.68 -18.70
CA TYR A 46 11.80 -4.67 -17.32
C TYR A 46 13.27 -5.07 -17.18
N LEU A 47 13.93 -5.48 -18.27
CA LEU A 47 15.38 -5.70 -18.31
C LEU A 47 16.15 -4.48 -18.82
N ASP A 48 15.44 -3.47 -19.32
CA ASP A 48 16.03 -2.24 -19.85
C ASP A 48 16.16 -1.20 -18.73
N GLU A 49 17.35 -1.15 -18.12
CA GLU A 49 17.66 -0.25 -17.01
C GLU A 49 17.53 1.24 -17.39
N GLU A 50 17.90 1.61 -18.62
CA GLU A 50 17.83 3.00 -19.08
C GLU A 50 16.37 3.44 -19.27
N LEU A 51 15.55 2.58 -19.89
CA LEU A 51 14.11 2.80 -20.02
C LEU A 51 13.44 2.94 -18.66
N LEU A 52 13.72 2.03 -17.74
CA LEU A 52 13.15 2.05 -16.40
C LEU A 52 13.57 3.27 -15.60
N ALA A 53 14.85 3.65 -15.64
CA ALA A 53 15.36 4.84 -14.95
C ALA A 53 14.75 6.14 -15.48
N ALA A 54 14.35 6.18 -16.75
CA ALA A 54 13.66 7.33 -17.35
C ALA A 54 12.13 7.31 -17.10
N THR A 55 11.57 6.22 -16.60
CA THR A 55 10.12 6.01 -16.47
C THR A 55 9.56 6.55 -15.15
N ASP A 56 8.62 7.49 -15.22
CA ASP A 56 7.90 8.02 -14.05
C ASP A 56 6.73 7.12 -13.61
N LEU A 57 6.12 6.40 -14.56
CA LEU A 57 4.96 5.54 -14.33
C LEU A 57 5.01 4.28 -15.20
N VAL A 58 4.86 3.12 -14.57
CA VAL A 58 4.52 1.87 -15.24
C VAL A 58 3.01 1.62 -15.11
N VAL A 59 2.33 1.42 -16.25
CA VAL A 59 0.97 0.90 -16.29
C VAL A 59 1.02 -0.58 -16.68
N GLN A 60 0.70 -1.45 -15.73
CA GLN A 60 0.68 -2.88 -15.91
C GLN A 60 -0.72 -3.35 -16.34
N CYS A 61 -0.77 -4.08 -17.44
CA CYS A 61 -1.95 -4.85 -17.85
C CYS A 61 -1.51 -6.19 -18.48
N TRP A 62 -1.08 -7.13 -17.63
CA TRP A 62 -0.66 -8.47 -18.06
C TRP A 62 -1.36 -9.53 -17.24
N THR A 63 -2.39 -10.17 -17.81
CA THR A 63 -3.14 -11.20 -17.07
C THR A 63 -2.46 -12.56 -17.17
N MET A 64 -2.37 -13.29 -16.06
CA MET A 64 -1.65 -14.56 -15.96
C MET A 64 -0.18 -14.39 -16.39
N GLY A 65 0.39 -15.36 -17.10
CA GLY A 65 1.76 -15.34 -17.58
C GLY A 65 2.81 -15.56 -16.48
N GLU A 66 4.05 -15.65 -16.93
CA GLU A 66 5.21 -15.81 -16.07
C GLU A 66 6.16 -14.63 -16.27
N ILE A 67 6.63 -14.07 -15.16
CA ILE A 67 7.72 -13.09 -15.14
C ILE A 67 8.98 -13.80 -14.67
N THR A 68 10.11 -13.55 -15.31
CA THR A 68 11.39 -14.09 -14.85
C THR A 68 11.88 -13.33 -13.62
N GLY A 69 12.72 -13.96 -12.79
CA GLY A 69 13.35 -13.29 -11.64
C GLY A 69 14.05 -11.97 -11.98
N PRO A 70 14.85 -11.88 -13.06
CA PRO A 70 15.46 -10.62 -13.50
C PRO A 70 14.45 -9.54 -13.92
N GLN A 71 13.38 -9.90 -14.63
CA GLN A 71 12.32 -8.95 -15.00
C GLN A 71 11.59 -8.42 -13.76
N ALA A 72 11.27 -9.30 -12.80
CA ALA A 72 10.64 -8.90 -11.54
C ALA A 72 11.55 -8.01 -10.69
N GLU A 73 12.86 -8.32 -10.65
CA GLU A 73 13.86 -7.49 -9.97
C GLU A 73 13.95 -6.10 -10.62
N GLY A 74 14.06 -6.00 -11.95
CA GLY A 74 14.16 -4.72 -12.64
C GLY A 74 12.94 -3.82 -12.39
N LEU A 75 11.73 -4.37 -12.51
CA LEU A 75 10.51 -3.65 -12.16
C LEU A 75 10.51 -3.22 -10.68
N SER A 76 10.83 -4.14 -9.77
CA SER A 76 10.86 -3.88 -8.32
C SER A 76 11.87 -2.79 -7.94
N GLN A 77 13.04 -2.76 -8.57
CA GLN A 77 14.05 -1.73 -8.36
C GLN A 77 13.60 -0.36 -8.90
N ALA A 78 13.02 -0.33 -10.09
CA ALA A 78 12.50 0.91 -10.69
C ALA A 78 11.41 1.53 -9.80
N VAL A 79 10.43 0.71 -9.37
CA VAL A 79 9.41 1.15 -8.43
C VAL A 79 10.05 1.57 -7.12
N GLY A 80 10.99 0.79 -6.59
CA GLY A 80 11.70 1.13 -5.35
C GLY A 80 12.43 2.48 -5.41
N ALA A 81 12.93 2.86 -6.59
CA ALA A 81 13.61 4.11 -6.87
C ALA A 81 12.66 5.32 -7.05
N GLY A 82 11.35 5.09 -7.16
CA GLY A 82 10.35 6.16 -7.22
C GLY A 82 9.40 6.09 -8.42
N THR A 83 9.60 5.15 -9.36
CA THR A 83 8.65 4.93 -10.45
C THR A 83 7.28 4.52 -9.88
N GLY A 84 6.22 5.17 -10.32
CA GLY A 84 4.86 4.74 -9.98
C GLY A 84 4.51 3.43 -10.67
N LEU A 85 3.71 2.56 -10.03
CA LEU A 85 3.13 1.38 -10.65
C LEU A 85 1.61 1.45 -10.51
N ALA A 86 0.89 1.30 -11.59
CA ALA A 86 -0.56 1.23 -11.57
C ALA A 86 -1.06 0.09 -12.45
N GLY A 87 -2.12 -0.58 -12.04
CA GLY A 87 -2.80 -1.55 -12.88
C GLY A 87 -4.17 -1.91 -12.33
N TRP A 88 -4.86 -2.78 -13.06
CA TRP A 88 -6.22 -3.17 -12.73
C TRP A 88 -6.51 -4.63 -13.04
N HIS A 89 -7.48 -5.17 -12.31
CA HIS A 89 -8.07 -6.49 -12.49
C HIS A 89 -7.00 -7.59 -12.57
N GLY A 90 -7.20 -8.60 -13.41
CA GLY A 90 -6.21 -9.63 -13.63
C GLY A 90 -4.90 -9.13 -14.23
N GLY A 91 -4.92 -7.95 -14.89
CA GLY A 91 -3.74 -7.33 -15.46
C GLY A 91 -2.68 -6.91 -14.44
N ILE A 92 -3.02 -6.90 -13.14
CA ILE A 92 -2.10 -6.55 -12.05
C ILE A 92 -2.04 -7.64 -10.97
N VAL A 93 -3.16 -8.17 -10.47
CA VAL A 93 -3.16 -9.12 -9.35
C VAL A 93 -3.43 -10.57 -9.74
N ASP A 94 -3.81 -10.80 -11.00
CA ASP A 94 -3.79 -12.13 -11.60
C ASP A 94 -2.52 -12.39 -12.44
N ALA A 95 -1.60 -11.42 -12.45
CA ALA A 95 -0.33 -11.50 -13.13
C ALA A 95 0.65 -12.35 -12.31
N PHE A 96 1.44 -13.19 -12.98
CA PHE A 96 2.68 -13.75 -12.44
C PHE A 96 2.53 -14.47 -11.08
N ARG A 97 1.49 -15.32 -10.94
CA ARG A 97 1.09 -15.95 -9.66
C ARG A 97 2.18 -16.77 -8.94
N ALA A 98 3.27 -17.12 -9.61
CA ALA A 98 4.38 -17.84 -9.02
C ALA A 98 5.51 -16.92 -8.49
N GLU A 99 5.49 -15.62 -8.80
CA GLU A 99 6.59 -14.73 -8.47
C GLU A 99 6.33 -13.84 -7.25
N THR A 100 6.98 -14.21 -6.15
CA THR A 100 6.72 -13.65 -4.81
C THR A 100 7.13 -12.19 -4.66
N ARG A 101 8.18 -11.70 -5.34
CA ARG A 101 8.56 -10.29 -5.30
C ARG A 101 7.50 -9.41 -5.93
N TYR A 102 6.98 -9.85 -7.07
CA TYR A 102 5.90 -9.14 -7.73
C TYR A 102 4.66 -9.07 -6.84
N GLN A 103 4.31 -10.20 -6.21
CA GLN A 103 3.20 -10.26 -5.24
C GLN A 103 3.42 -9.34 -4.03
N MET A 104 4.62 -9.27 -3.46
CA MET A 104 4.92 -8.33 -2.38
C MET A 104 4.95 -6.87 -2.83
N MET A 105 5.16 -6.60 -4.12
CA MET A 105 5.16 -5.23 -4.63
C MET A 105 3.73 -4.73 -4.89
N THR A 106 2.83 -5.59 -5.38
CA THR A 106 1.42 -5.25 -5.62
C THR A 106 0.53 -5.47 -4.39
N ASP A 107 0.93 -6.38 -3.49
CA ASP A 107 0.24 -6.81 -2.27
C ASP A 107 -1.22 -7.25 -2.45
N GLY A 108 -1.50 -7.91 -3.58
CA GLY A 108 -2.74 -8.64 -3.79
C GLY A 108 -2.51 -9.81 -4.73
N GLN A 109 -3.07 -10.97 -4.37
CA GLN A 109 -3.04 -12.16 -5.21
C GLN A 109 -4.48 -12.60 -5.48
N PHE A 110 -4.82 -12.72 -6.77
CA PHE A 110 -6.05 -13.38 -7.19
C PHE A 110 -6.07 -14.83 -6.73
N VAL A 111 -7.16 -15.20 -6.05
CA VAL A 111 -7.41 -16.58 -5.60
C VAL A 111 -8.58 -17.18 -6.36
N HIS A 112 -9.70 -16.46 -6.44
CA HIS A 112 -10.94 -16.99 -6.98
C HIS A 112 -11.94 -15.89 -7.36
N HIS A 113 -12.90 -16.21 -8.24
CA HIS A 113 -14.16 -15.48 -8.37
C HIS A 113 -15.33 -16.48 -8.34
N ALA A 114 -16.26 -16.32 -7.40
CA ALA A 114 -17.32 -17.31 -7.12
C ALA A 114 -18.25 -17.57 -8.32
N ARG A 115 -18.49 -16.53 -9.11
CA ARG A 115 -19.27 -16.54 -10.35
C ARG A 115 -18.46 -15.84 -11.43
N GLU A 116 -18.77 -16.12 -12.69
CA GLU A 116 -18.15 -15.43 -13.83
C GLU A 116 -18.51 -13.94 -13.79
N PHE A 117 -19.79 -13.58 -13.84
CA PHE A 117 -20.22 -12.18 -13.67
C PHE A 117 -21.25 -12.06 -12.54
N THR A 118 -21.07 -11.07 -11.68
CA THR A 118 -21.97 -10.80 -10.54
C THR A 118 -22.15 -9.31 -10.33
N THR A 119 -23.36 -8.91 -9.98
CA THR A 119 -23.66 -7.54 -9.56
C THR A 119 -23.36 -7.39 -8.07
N PHE A 120 -22.43 -6.50 -7.74
CA PHE A 120 -22.06 -6.22 -6.35
C PHE A 120 -21.82 -4.73 -6.12
N GLU A 121 -21.94 -4.33 -4.86
CA GLU A 121 -21.66 -2.97 -4.43
C GLU A 121 -20.17 -2.83 -4.06
N VAL A 122 -19.55 -1.76 -4.56
CA VAL A 122 -18.24 -1.27 -4.15
C VAL A 122 -18.45 -0.08 -3.22
N ARG A 123 -17.81 -0.13 -2.06
CA ARG A 123 -17.91 0.89 -1.02
C ARG A 123 -16.54 1.52 -0.75
N PRO A 124 -16.34 2.80 -1.07
CA PRO A 124 -15.18 3.55 -0.60
C PRO A 124 -15.10 3.57 0.92
N VAL A 125 -13.90 3.46 1.47
CA VAL A 125 -13.65 3.50 2.92
C VAL A 125 -13.83 4.94 3.41
N PRO A 126 -14.79 5.24 4.31
CA PRO A 126 -15.08 6.61 4.73
C PRO A 126 -13.89 7.35 5.34
N GLU A 127 -13.04 6.63 6.08
CA GLU A 127 -11.83 7.19 6.71
C GLU A 127 -10.76 7.61 5.69
N LYS A 128 -10.91 7.19 4.43
CA LYS A 128 -10.03 7.51 3.30
C LYS A 128 -10.63 8.51 2.33
N ALA A 129 -11.73 9.19 2.67
CA ALA A 129 -12.41 10.12 1.76
C ALA A 129 -11.51 11.25 1.22
N ASP A 130 -10.52 11.69 2.00
CA ASP A 130 -9.53 12.70 1.59
C ASP A 130 -8.37 12.10 0.78
N HIS A 131 -8.32 10.77 0.63
CA HIS A 131 -7.31 10.12 -0.18
C HIS A 131 -7.48 10.58 -1.64
N PRO A 132 -6.40 11.01 -2.30
CA PRO A 132 -6.42 11.58 -3.65
C PRO A 132 -7.14 10.75 -4.70
N VAL A 133 -6.97 9.42 -4.68
CA VAL A 133 -7.72 8.48 -5.53
C VAL A 133 -9.25 8.63 -5.36
N LEU A 134 -9.72 8.92 -4.14
CA LEU A 134 -11.13 9.08 -3.79
C LEU A 134 -11.58 10.55 -3.79
N ALA A 135 -10.67 11.50 -3.99
CA ALA A 135 -10.95 12.93 -3.96
C ALA A 135 -12.07 13.29 -4.94
N GLY A 136 -12.90 14.28 -4.61
CA GLY A 136 -14.12 14.57 -5.39
C GLY A 136 -15.33 13.72 -5.00
N GLY A 137 -15.20 12.85 -4.00
CA GLY A 137 -16.33 12.24 -3.30
C GLY A 137 -16.94 11.05 -4.02
N ILE A 138 -16.12 10.04 -4.35
CA ILE A 138 -16.60 8.75 -4.85
C ILE A 138 -17.57 8.17 -3.81
N LYS A 139 -18.81 7.91 -4.25
CA LYS A 139 -19.86 7.30 -3.41
C LYS A 139 -19.87 5.79 -3.62
N PRO A 140 -20.55 5.01 -2.76
CA PRO A 140 -20.85 3.62 -3.08
C PRO A 140 -21.54 3.51 -4.45
N PHE A 141 -21.12 2.52 -5.23
CA PHE A 141 -21.63 2.28 -6.58
C PHE A 141 -21.74 0.79 -6.84
N THR A 142 -22.58 0.42 -7.80
CA THR A 142 -22.83 -0.96 -8.19
C THR A 142 -22.19 -1.23 -9.54
N VAL A 143 -21.55 -2.38 -9.67
CA VAL A 143 -20.94 -2.87 -10.91
C VAL A 143 -21.35 -4.31 -11.16
N THR A 144 -21.40 -4.73 -12.42
CA THR A 144 -21.60 -6.13 -12.82
C THR A 144 -20.34 -6.60 -13.54
N THR A 145 -19.49 -7.35 -12.85
CA THR A 145 -18.22 -7.87 -13.36
C THR A 145 -17.78 -9.09 -12.52
N GLU A 146 -16.57 -9.58 -12.69
CA GLU A 146 -15.95 -10.60 -11.84
C GLU A 146 -15.68 -10.03 -10.43
N GLN A 147 -16.28 -10.64 -9.39
CA GLN A 147 -16.00 -10.29 -7.99
C GLN A 147 -14.84 -11.13 -7.46
N TYR A 148 -13.65 -10.50 -7.36
CA TYR A 148 -12.43 -11.18 -6.94
C TYR A 148 -12.37 -11.43 -5.42
N TYR A 149 -11.98 -12.65 -5.08
CA TYR A 149 -11.48 -13.02 -3.76
C TYR A 149 -9.95 -12.99 -3.82
N LEU A 150 -9.37 -12.32 -2.82
CA LEU A 150 -7.94 -12.03 -2.78
C LEU A 150 -7.31 -12.48 -1.48
N HIS A 151 -6.04 -12.90 -1.57
CA HIS A 151 -5.12 -12.78 -0.45
C HIS A 151 -4.39 -11.43 -0.57
N VAL A 152 -4.31 -10.70 0.53
CA VAL A 152 -3.73 -9.35 0.58
C VAL A 152 -2.80 -9.20 1.76
N ASP A 153 -1.79 -8.34 1.63
CA ASP A 153 -0.94 -7.96 2.76
C ASP A 153 -1.72 -7.01 3.71
N PRO A 154 -1.67 -7.21 5.04
CA PRO A 154 -2.34 -6.32 5.99
C PRO A 154 -1.83 -4.86 6.00
N ALA A 155 -0.69 -4.58 5.37
CA ALA A 155 -0.07 -3.26 5.32
C ALA A 155 -0.60 -2.36 4.17
N ILE A 156 -1.41 -2.89 3.24
CA ILE A 156 -1.97 -2.08 2.17
C ILE A 156 -2.91 -1.00 2.71
N GLU A 157 -2.95 0.14 2.03
CA GLU A 157 -3.93 1.19 2.29
C GLU A 157 -5.20 0.92 1.48
N VAL A 158 -6.15 0.22 2.09
CA VAL A 158 -7.44 -0.09 1.47
C VAL A 158 -8.27 1.19 1.28
N LEU A 159 -8.69 1.45 0.04
CA LEU A 159 -9.47 2.63 -0.36
C LEU A 159 -10.93 2.28 -0.66
N ALA A 160 -11.19 1.10 -1.22
CA ALA A 160 -12.54 0.62 -1.46
C ALA A 160 -12.62 -0.88 -1.17
N VAL A 161 -13.80 -1.34 -0.74
CA VAL A 161 -14.09 -2.73 -0.43
C VAL A 161 -15.38 -3.18 -1.09
N THR A 162 -15.52 -4.48 -1.27
CA THR A 162 -16.82 -5.14 -1.52
C THR A 162 -17.07 -6.18 -0.42
N GLY A 163 -18.27 -6.76 -0.41
CA GLY A 163 -18.59 -7.90 0.45
C GLY A 163 -19.34 -8.96 -0.34
N TYR A 164 -19.07 -10.22 -0.04
CA TYR A 164 -19.77 -11.35 -0.65
C TYR A 164 -21.18 -11.50 -0.09
N GLY A 165 -22.15 -11.61 -1.00
CA GLY A 165 -23.53 -11.98 -0.67
C GLY A 165 -23.69 -13.49 -0.47
N PRO A 166 -24.91 -13.96 -0.18
CA PRO A 166 -25.18 -15.40 -0.09
C PRO A 166 -24.95 -16.09 -1.45
N ASP A 167 -24.08 -17.09 -1.47
CA ASP A 167 -23.85 -17.97 -2.61
C ASP A 167 -23.94 -19.45 -2.15
N PRO A 168 -24.85 -20.27 -2.70
CA PRO A 168 -24.96 -21.69 -2.34
C PRO A 168 -23.71 -22.52 -2.63
N ASP A 169 -22.92 -22.13 -3.65
CA ASP A 169 -21.72 -22.86 -4.06
C ASP A 169 -20.50 -22.45 -3.23
N HIS A 170 -20.56 -21.27 -2.60
CA HIS A 170 -19.48 -20.68 -1.78
C HIS A 170 -20.01 -20.05 -0.48
N PRO A 171 -20.71 -20.81 0.39
CA PRO A 171 -21.30 -20.27 1.62
C PRO A 171 -20.27 -19.71 2.60
N GLU A 172 -19.01 -20.17 2.52
CA GLU A 172 -17.89 -19.71 3.33
C GLU A 172 -17.49 -18.26 3.08
N LEU A 173 -17.86 -17.69 1.93
CA LEU A 173 -17.50 -16.30 1.58
C LEU A 173 -18.46 -15.27 2.18
N LEU A 174 -19.67 -15.67 2.59
CA LEU A 174 -20.73 -14.76 3.02
C LEU A 174 -20.26 -13.72 4.04
N GLY A 175 -20.46 -12.44 3.71
CA GLY A 175 -20.14 -11.31 4.57
C GLY A 175 -18.66 -10.98 4.67
N THR A 176 -17.78 -11.70 3.96
CA THR A 176 -16.35 -11.42 3.93
C THR A 176 -16.08 -10.12 3.19
N PRO A 177 -15.50 -9.10 3.85
CA PRO A 177 -15.06 -7.90 3.17
C PRO A 177 -13.78 -8.19 2.39
N VAL A 178 -13.74 -7.79 1.12
CA VAL A 178 -12.54 -7.94 0.28
C VAL A 178 -12.15 -6.58 -0.30
N PRO A 179 -10.86 -6.19 -0.24
CA PRO A 179 -10.37 -4.99 -0.91
C PRO A 179 -10.64 -5.02 -2.40
N VAL A 180 -11.11 -3.89 -2.93
CA VAL A 180 -11.35 -3.67 -4.36
C VAL A 180 -10.33 -2.69 -4.93
N THR A 181 -9.95 -1.67 -4.15
CA THR A 181 -8.96 -0.68 -4.57
C THR A 181 -8.07 -0.35 -3.39
N TRP A 182 -6.76 -0.33 -3.60
CA TRP A 182 -5.78 0.03 -2.58
C TRP A 182 -4.57 0.73 -3.18
N THR A 183 -3.80 1.34 -2.29
CA THR A 183 -2.45 1.82 -2.59
C THR A 183 -1.46 1.21 -1.61
N ARG A 184 -0.19 1.18 -2.00
CA ARG A 184 0.92 0.97 -1.08
C ARG A 184 2.18 1.70 -1.55
N HIS A 185 3.17 1.74 -0.68
CA HIS A 185 4.52 2.18 -1.06
C HIS A 185 5.42 0.97 -1.23
N TRP A 186 6.22 0.94 -2.28
CA TRP A 186 7.34 0.01 -2.43
C TRP A 186 8.61 0.86 -2.47
N ASP A 187 9.31 0.91 -1.34
CA ASP A 187 10.30 1.95 -1.02
C ASP A 187 9.80 3.37 -1.36
N ALA A 188 10.40 4.06 -2.34
CA ALA A 188 10.00 5.41 -2.74
C ALA A 188 8.82 5.43 -3.73
N GLY A 189 8.56 4.31 -4.42
CA GLY A 189 7.49 4.20 -5.40
C GLY A 189 6.12 4.04 -4.79
N ARG A 190 5.11 4.51 -5.52
CA ARG A 190 3.69 4.30 -5.18
C ARG A 190 3.09 3.27 -6.11
N VAL A 191 2.39 2.30 -5.52
CA VAL A 191 1.69 1.24 -6.23
C VAL A 191 0.19 1.45 -6.04
N PHE A 192 -0.54 1.53 -7.14
CA PHE A 192 -2.00 1.59 -7.19
C PHE A 192 -2.55 0.30 -7.80
N VAL A 193 -3.54 -0.28 -7.14
CA VAL A 193 -4.21 -1.49 -7.61
C VAL A 193 -5.71 -1.35 -7.46
N THR A 194 -6.45 -1.80 -8.47
CA THR A 194 -7.88 -2.06 -8.35
C THR A 194 -8.22 -3.42 -8.95
N THR A 195 -9.21 -4.13 -8.41
CA THR A 195 -9.68 -5.40 -8.96
C THR A 195 -10.77 -5.24 -10.01
N LEU A 196 -11.19 -4.02 -10.33
CA LEU A 196 -12.22 -3.74 -11.34
C LEU A 196 -11.56 -3.51 -12.69
N GLY A 197 -12.23 -3.89 -13.79
CA GLY A 197 -11.71 -3.68 -15.14
C GLY A 197 -11.49 -4.96 -15.94
N HIS A 198 -12.40 -5.93 -15.84
CA HIS A 198 -12.38 -7.14 -16.67
C HIS A 198 -12.58 -6.80 -18.14
N SER A 199 -13.51 -5.87 -18.40
CA SER A 199 -13.88 -5.43 -19.75
C SER A 199 -13.75 -3.92 -19.92
N LEU A 200 -13.85 -3.44 -21.16
CA LEU A 200 -13.95 -2.00 -21.44
C LEU A 200 -15.16 -1.35 -20.75
N ALA A 201 -16.29 -2.05 -20.67
CA ALA A 201 -17.50 -1.52 -20.04
C ALA A 201 -17.28 -1.24 -18.55
N ASP A 202 -16.48 -2.07 -17.87
CA ASP A 202 -16.12 -1.84 -16.46
C ASP A 202 -15.25 -0.59 -16.31
N LEU A 203 -14.33 -0.36 -17.25
CA LEU A 203 -13.46 0.82 -17.29
C LEU A 203 -14.19 2.10 -17.70
N GLU A 204 -15.41 1.99 -18.22
CA GLU A 204 -16.30 3.10 -18.55
C GLU A 204 -17.20 3.52 -17.38
N VAL A 205 -17.29 2.70 -16.33
CA VAL A 205 -17.96 3.09 -15.08
C VAL A 205 -17.23 4.32 -14.51
N PRO A 206 -17.90 5.47 -14.31
CA PRO A 206 -17.24 6.73 -13.97
C PRO A 206 -16.36 6.66 -12.72
N GLU A 207 -16.81 5.94 -11.69
CA GLU A 207 -16.08 5.73 -10.45
C GLU A 207 -14.81 4.91 -10.68
N VAL A 208 -14.89 3.87 -11.51
CA VAL A 208 -13.74 3.01 -11.87
C VAL A 208 -12.71 3.80 -12.66
N ASP A 209 -13.14 4.47 -13.73
CA ASP A 209 -12.26 5.32 -14.56
C ASP A 209 -11.58 6.40 -13.72
N THR A 210 -12.34 7.04 -12.83
CA THR A 210 -11.83 8.09 -11.94
C THR A 210 -10.76 7.55 -10.98
N MET A 211 -11.00 6.39 -10.35
CA MET A 211 -10.01 5.77 -9.46
C MET A 211 -8.74 5.40 -10.22
N ILE A 212 -8.85 4.78 -11.40
CA ILE A 212 -7.70 4.36 -12.20
C ILE A 212 -6.89 5.59 -12.67
N ARG A 213 -7.55 6.60 -13.24
CA ARG A 213 -6.87 7.84 -13.67
C ARG A 213 -6.12 8.47 -12.51
N LYS A 214 -6.76 8.67 -11.36
CA LYS A 214 -6.10 9.26 -10.19
C LYS A 214 -5.01 8.37 -9.60
N GLY A 215 -5.18 7.05 -9.66
CA GLY A 215 -4.17 6.06 -9.28
C GLY A 215 -2.91 6.13 -10.12
N MET A 216 -3.04 6.40 -11.43
CA MET A 216 -1.92 6.63 -12.35
C MET A 216 -1.19 7.96 -12.12
N HIS A 217 -1.75 8.91 -11.36
CA HIS A 217 -1.12 10.20 -11.09
C HIS A 217 -0.54 10.28 -9.68
N PRO A 218 0.77 9.99 -9.52
CA PRO A 218 1.42 10.06 -8.21
C PRO A 218 1.39 11.47 -7.60
N GLU A 219 1.14 12.53 -8.37
CA GLU A 219 1.12 13.93 -7.89
C GLU A 219 -0.22 14.41 -7.32
N GLY A 220 -1.32 13.66 -7.50
CA GLY A 220 -2.59 13.98 -6.83
C GLY A 220 -2.49 13.87 -5.30
N HIS A 221 -1.40 13.28 -4.79
CA HIS A 221 -1.22 12.91 -3.40
C HIS A 221 -0.52 13.96 -2.57
N GLY A 222 -1.29 14.98 -2.19
CA GLY A 222 -0.95 15.90 -1.11
C GLY A 222 -0.92 15.21 0.25
N MET A 223 0.22 14.59 0.57
CA MET A 223 0.66 14.33 1.94
C MET A 223 2.18 14.38 1.90
N GLY A 224 2.77 15.27 2.70
CA GLY A 224 4.19 15.64 2.63
C GLY A 224 5.10 14.43 2.52
N ASP A 225 5.87 14.41 1.44
CA ASP A 225 7.03 13.55 1.27
C ASP A 225 7.96 13.75 2.49
N PRO A 226 8.12 12.75 3.36
CA PRO A 226 8.99 12.88 4.53
C PRO A 226 10.47 13.00 4.15
N LEU A 227 10.83 12.83 2.87
CA LEU A 227 12.19 12.66 2.40
C LEU A 227 12.69 13.74 1.42
N THR A 228 11.83 14.64 0.91
CA THR A 228 12.30 15.77 0.07
C THR A 228 12.70 17.04 0.83
N GLU A 229 12.62 17.07 2.17
CA GLU A 229 13.44 18.05 2.90
C GLU A 229 14.91 17.61 2.81
N ARG A 230 15.66 18.28 1.91
CA ARG A 230 17.14 18.26 1.72
C ARG A 230 17.90 17.34 2.68
N PRO A 231 18.78 16.44 2.19
CA PRO A 231 19.38 15.38 3.00
C PRO A 231 20.18 15.95 4.17
N ILE A 232 19.54 16.10 5.33
CA ILE A 232 20.23 16.20 6.59
C ILE A 232 20.65 14.76 6.89
N ALA A 233 21.94 14.45 6.73
CA ALA A 233 22.47 13.13 7.02
C ALA A 233 21.90 12.65 8.38
N LEU A 234 21.15 11.55 8.35
CA LEU A 234 20.40 11.06 9.49
C LEU A 234 21.38 10.65 10.59
N ARG A 235 21.40 11.42 11.68
CA ARG A 235 22.30 11.21 12.82
C ARG A 235 21.71 10.18 13.75
N ILE A 236 22.25 8.97 13.76
CA ILE A 236 21.77 7.88 14.60
C ILE A 236 22.72 7.61 15.78
N GLY A 237 22.17 7.01 16.83
CA GLY A 237 22.92 6.47 17.96
C GLY A 237 22.77 4.95 18.01
N LEU A 238 23.89 4.23 18.13
CA LEU A 238 23.92 2.78 18.26
C LEU A 238 23.84 2.40 19.75
N VAL A 239 22.88 1.54 20.12
CA VAL A 239 22.78 0.95 21.46
C VAL A 239 22.96 -0.56 21.34
N GLY A 240 24.04 -1.09 21.90
CA GLY A 240 24.52 -2.45 21.67
C GLY A 240 25.64 -2.47 20.64
N ALA A 241 26.85 -2.74 21.11
CA ALA A 241 28.13 -2.74 20.39
C ALA A 241 28.79 -4.13 20.41
N GLY A 242 27.96 -5.19 20.37
CA GLY A 242 28.40 -6.59 20.28
C GLY A 242 28.79 -7.04 18.86
N GLN A 243 28.99 -8.34 18.69
CA GLN A 243 29.46 -8.94 17.43
C GLN A 243 28.56 -8.61 16.22
N ILE A 244 27.24 -8.65 16.41
CA ILE A 244 26.26 -8.39 15.33
C ILE A 244 26.32 -6.93 14.88
N SER A 245 26.40 -5.97 15.80
CA SER A 245 26.53 -4.55 15.46
C SER A 245 27.80 -4.23 14.66
N GLY A 246 28.88 -4.99 14.86
CA GLY A 246 30.09 -4.87 14.06
C GLY A 246 29.88 -5.17 12.58
N ALA A 247 28.92 -6.01 12.21
CA ALA A 247 28.58 -6.27 10.82
C ALA A 247 27.92 -5.05 10.15
N TYR A 248 26.99 -4.40 10.83
CA TYR A 248 26.34 -3.18 10.33
C TYR A 248 27.33 -2.02 10.21
N LEU A 249 28.26 -1.87 11.14
CA LEU A 249 29.24 -0.78 11.10
C LEU A 249 30.23 -0.87 9.93
N ARG A 250 30.32 -2.03 9.26
CA ARG A 250 31.09 -2.17 8.01
C ARG A 250 30.31 -1.68 6.78
N THR A 251 28.98 -1.70 6.82
CA THR A 251 28.13 -1.32 5.68
C THR A 251 27.59 0.09 5.79
N LEU A 252 27.31 0.57 7.01
CA LEU A 252 26.79 1.91 7.26
C LEU A 252 27.65 3.06 6.67
N PRO A 253 29.00 2.97 6.60
CA PRO A 253 29.82 4.00 5.95
C PRO A 253 29.53 4.17 4.45
N ALA A 254 28.95 3.16 3.77
CA ALA A 254 28.56 3.27 2.36
C ALA A 254 27.27 4.10 2.16
N LEU A 255 26.52 4.38 3.23
CA LEU A 255 25.30 5.17 3.18
C LEU A 255 25.62 6.66 3.37
N THR A 256 25.64 7.42 2.28
CA THR A 256 25.96 8.86 2.28
C THR A 256 24.96 9.73 3.05
N HIS A 257 23.75 9.22 3.28
CA HIS A 257 22.67 9.92 3.98
C HIS A 257 22.53 9.54 5.46
N LEU A 258 23.46 8.76 6.02
CA LEU A 258 23.38 8.27 7.40
C LEU A 258 24.72 8.42 8.11
N SER A 259 24.70 8.86 9.37
CA SER A 259 25.91 8.94 10.18
C SER A 259 25.66 8.44 11.61
N VAL A 260 26.50 7.51 12.07
CA VAL A 260 26.51 7.08 13.47
C VAL A 260 27.28 8.11 14.28
N THR A 261 26.63 8.70 15.27
CA THR A 261 27.19 9.85 16.02
C THR A 261 27.40 9.54 17.50
N ALA A 262 26.81 8.46 18.00
CA ALA A 262 27.00 7.98 19.35
C ALA A 262 26.93 6.45 19.39
N VAL A 263 27.75 5.84 20.24
CA VAL A 263 27.72 4.40 20.52
C VAL A 263 27.58 4.22 22.02
N ALA A 264 26.65 3.38 22.44
CA ALA A 264 26.45 3.01 23.84
C ALA A 264 26.32 1.49 23.97
N ASP A 265 26.87 0.96 25.05
CA ASP A 265 26.76 -0.44 25.43
C ASP A 265 26.64 -0.53 26.96
N LEU A 266 26.17 -1.69 27.45
CA LEU A 266 26.16 -2.00 28.88
C LEU A 266 27.56 -2.36 29.39
N ASP A 267 28.38 -2.93 28.51
CA ASP A 267 29.81 -3.15 28.75
C ASP A 267 30.57 -1.84 28.52
N ALA A 268 31.23 -1.38 29.58
CA ALA A 268 31.97 -0.12 29.60
C ALA A 268 33.13 -0.07 28.60
N ALA A 269 33.67 -1.22 28.17
CA ALA A 269 34.79 -1.29 27.24
C ALA A 269 34.35 -1.31 25.77
N ARG A 270 33.16 -1.84 25.46
CA ARG A 270 32.73 -2.05 24.06
C ARG A 270 32.34 -0.76 23.35
N ALA A 271 31.64 0.16 24.02
CA ALA A 271 31.24 1.41 23.38
C ALA A 271 32.44 2.30 22.96
N PRO A 272 33.48 2.49 23.79
CA PRO A 272 34.73 3.16 23.36
C PRO A 272 35.44 2.46 22.20
N ALA A 273 35.58 1.13 22.26
CA ALA A 273 36.27 0.38 21.22
C ALA A 273 35.58 0.51 19.86
N VAL A 274 34.25 0.46 19.84
CA VAL A 274 33.46 0.59 18.61
C VAL A 274 33.35 2.04 18.13
N ALA A 275 33.25 3.02 19.03
CA ALA A 275 33.26 4.43 18.63
C ALA A 275 34.59 4.81 17.94
N ALA A 276 35.71 4.22 18.35
CA ALA A 276 37.02 4.46 17.72
C ALA A 276 37.11 3.98 16.26
N THR A 277 36.28 3.01 15.85
CA THR A 277 36.26 2.49 14.46
C THR A 277 35.28 3.23 13.57
N VAL A 278 34.52 4.20 14.10
CA VAL A 278 33.43 4.87 13.38
C VAL A 278 33.70 6.38 13.35
N PRO A 279 34.04 6.96 12.18
CA PRO A 279 34.34 8.39 12.07
C PRO A 279 33.23 9.28 12.62
N GLY A 280 33.57 10.17 13.56
CA GLY A 280 32.63 11.13 14.16
C GLY A 280 31.70 10.56 15.23
N ALA A 281 31.79 9.27 15.58
CA ALA A 281 31.03 8.69 16.67
C ALA A 281 31.72 8.90 18.02
N ARG A 282 30.93 9.19 19.06
CA ARG A 282 31.41 9.25 20.46
C ARG A 282 30.87 8.10 21.29
N ALA A 283 31.68 7.56 22.19
CA ALA A 283 31.18 6.64 23.20
C ALA A 283 30.31 7.38 24.21
N THR A 284 29.19 6.76 24.61
CA THR A 284 28.28 7.33 25.59
C THR A 284 27.52 6.24 26.33
N THR A 285 26.68 6.63 27.30
CA THR A 285 25.88 5.67 28.08
C THR A 285 24.52 5.43 27.42
N VAL A 286 23.93 4.26 27.66
CA VAL A 286 22.57 3.93 27.17
C VAL A 286 21.55 4.99 27.60
N LYS A 287 21.72 5.54 28.82
CA LYS A 287 20.89 6.62 29.36
C LYS A 287 21.05 7.93 28.55
N ALA A 288 22.25 8.24 28.09
CA ALA A 288 22.56 9.44 27.32
C ALA A 288 22.06 9.36 25.87
N VAL A 289 22.08 8.18 25.23
CA VAL A 289 21.42 7.99 23.91
C VAL A 289 19.90 8.16 24.04
N ARG A 290 19.32 7.79 25.19
CA ARG A 290 17.86 7.80 25.43
C ARG A 290 17.26 9.15 25.88
N GLY A 291 18.02 10.24 26.06
CA GLY A 291 17.47 11.54 26.53
C GLY A 291 17.77 12.70 25.58
N ARG A 292 16.87 13.62 25.21
CA ARG A 292 15.60 14.10 25.79
C ARG A 292 14.44 13.85 24.82
N ARG A 293 13.26 13.40 25.30
CA ARG A 293 12.01 13.57 24.54
C ARG A 293 11.88 15.05 24.22
N ARG A 294 11.82 15.43 22.93
CA ARG A 294 11.30 16.75 22.54
C ARG A 294 9.91 16.83 23.17
N ARG A 295 9.64 17.85 24.00
CA ARG A 295 8.28 18.12 24.46
C ARG A 295 7.41 18.25 23.20
N PRO A 296 6.22 17.62 23.14
CA PRO A 296 5.29 17.88 22.05
C PRO A 296 5.05 19.38 21.97
N ARG A 297 5.04 19.96 20.76
CA ARG A 297 4.54 21.33 20.57
C ARG A 297 3.14 21.40 21.20
N PRO A 298 2.81 22.46 21.96
CA PRO A 298 1.46 22.59 22.51
C PRO A 298 0.47 22.60 21.34
N GLN A 299 -0.48 21.67 21.34
CA GLN A 299 -1.62 21.71 20.44
C GLN A 299 -2.47 22.93 20.81
N PRO A 300 -3.01 23.69 19.84
CA PRO A 300 -4.00 24.72 20.12
C PRO A 300 -5.23 24.07 20.79
N ASP A 301 -5.78 24.77 21.78
CA ASP A 301 -6.82 24.28 22.68
C ASP A 301 -8.00 23.64 21.92
N ARG A 302 -8.17 22.33 22.09
CA ARG A 302 -9.42 21.67 21.73
C ARG A 302 -10.47 22.01 22.81
N PRO A 303 -11.68 22.44 22.43
CA PRO A 303 -12.73 22.71 23.41
C PRO A 303 -13.06 21.44 24.21
N ARG A 304 -13.05 21.58 25.54
CA ARG A 304 -13.32 20.49 26.48
C ARG A 304 -14.72 19.91 26.24
N ARG A 305 -14.80 18.62 25.92
CA ARG A 305 -16.07 17.88 25.97
C ARG A 305 -16.62 17.88 27.42
N PRO A 306 -17.94 18.06 27.62
CA PRO A 306 -18.52 18.03 28.96
C PRO A 306 -18.35 16.64 29.60
N ARG A 307 -17.94 16.63 30.86
CA ARG A 307 -17.73 15.43 31.67
C ARG A 307 -19.04 14.64 31.77
N ARG A 308 -19.04 13.38 31.32
CA ARG A 308 -20.12 12.42 31.60
C ARG A 308 -20.20 12.21 33.12
N GLY A 309 -21.39 12.42 33.67
CA GLY A 309 -21.70 12.24 35.09
C GLY A 309 -21.46 10.80 35.56
N ARG A 310 -21.13 10.68 36.86
CA ARG A 310 -20.90 9.41 37.56
C ARG A 310 -22.10 8.44 37.42
N PRO A 311 -21.88 7.12 37.39
CA PRO A 311 -22.99 6.16 37.38
C PRO A 311 -23.71 6.18 38.72
N CYS A 312 -25.03 6.40 38.66
CA CYS A 312 -25.93 6.28 39.80
C CYS A 312 -25.95 4.82 40.30
N ARG A 313 -25.76 4.65 41.61
CA ARG A 313 -25.91 3.38 42.33
C ARG A 313 -27.40 2.99 42.33
N ASP A 314 -27.90 2.38 41.26
CA ASP A 314 -29.25 1.78 41.33
C ASP A 314 -29.53 0.59 40.39
N ARG A 315 -28.48 -0.02 39.82
CA ARG A 315 -28.64 -1.23 38.96
C ARG A 315 -28.37 -2.56 39.67
N ARG A 316 -28.12 -2.56 40.99
CA ARG A 316 -27.99 -3.81 41.78
C ARG A 316 -29.30 -4.29 42.41
N ARG A 317 -30.41 -3.54 42.26
CA ARG A 317 -31.73 -3.92 42.83
C ARG A 317 -32.68 -4.59 41.82
N GLN A 318 -32.41 -4.50 40.51
CA GLN A 318 -33.26 -5.13 39.47
C GLN A 318 -32.80 -6.52 39.00
N ALA A 319 -31.60 -6.98 39.38
CA ALA A 319 -31.10 -8.32 39.04
C ALA A 319 -31.47 -9.41 40.07
N ARG A 320 -32.22 -9.07 41.13
CA ARG A 320 -32.60 -10.00 42.21
C ARG A 320 -34.09 -10.37 42.24
N LEU A 321 -34.86 -10.00 41.21
CA LEU A 321 -36.31 -10.26 41.10
C LEU A 321 -36.70 -11.07 39.83
N ARG A 322 -35.75 -11.78 39.21
CA ARG A 322 -36.02 -12.74 38.11
C ARG A 322 -35.48 -14.15 38.38
N ARG A 323 -35.37 -14.51 39.66
CA ARG A 323 -35.05 -15.86 40.12
C ARG A 323 -36.00 -16.21 41.27
N GLU A 324 -37.29 -16.30 40.97
CA GLU A 324 -38.30 -16.95 41.81
C GLU A 324 -39.65 -16.88 41.09
N ALA A 325 -39.96 -17.91 40.30
CA ALA A 325 -41.33 -18.42 40.11
C ALA A 325 -41.24 -19.84 39.52
N PRO A 326 -42.04 -20.80 40.02
CA PRO A 326 -41.79 -22.23 39.88
C PRO A 326 -42.48 -22.83 38.64
N GLY A 327 -41.98 -24.01 38.25
CA GLY A 327 -42.54 -24.82 37.19
C GLY A 327 -44.01 -25.17 37.39
N ARG A 328 -44.72 -25.31 36.27
CA ARG A 328 -45.93 -26.12 36.19
C ARG A 328 -45.82 -27.05 35.00
N ASP A 329 -45.96 -28.30 35.37
CA ASP A 329 -46.12 -29.50 34.58
C ASP A 329 -47.61 -29.65 34.19
N HIS A 330 -47.86 -30.55 33.24
CA HIS A 330 -49.13 -31.18 32.82
C HIS A 330 -49.76 -30.72 31.49
N GLY A 331 -49.91 -31.70 30.58
CA GLY A 331 -50.92 -31.74 29.53
C GLY A 331 -50.36 -32.07 28.16
#